data_AF-A0A194VGM6-F1
#
_entry.id   AF-A0A194VGM6-F1
#
_cell.length_a   1.000
_cell.length_b   1.000
_cell.length_c   1.000
_cell.angle_alpha   90.00
_cell.angle_beta   90.00
_cell.angle_gamma   90.00
#
_symmetry.space_group_name_H-M   'P 1'
#
loop_
_entity.id
_entity.type
_entity.pdbx_description
1 polymer ?
#
loop_
_entity_poly.entity_id
_entity_poly.type
_entity_poly.pdbx_seq_one_letter_code
_entity_poly.pdbx_strand_id
1 'polypeptide(L)'
;MNITITPSIDEHVKMALEAYQTDDGTGPEIIQQTIVNTWVGTFIYQFFIKDAHLRQSVIDFVRKHRPGTNPRLGNPYRYGSYNFNIEIVFDDGIALFRFPIPGVVVYPDDKVKAEVATIRYVADHTSIPVPHIYHWGTAGENPTGLHVPFIIMAHIPHTTTVGQALEDPDFTIPSVPDSEKREYFYQQMAEISLQLYNLTSDRVGSLGILENGDYAVTSAPFSHNIAYQAVNCSVPVTVLPPPDKTYSSSKEYFADAANIEVAGLLFMNEKFVESATDCRNKYVVRCLLRDIVRRRQNNTGESDQSSASTKGQTDQPHETFRLWGDDLRPENVLLDENGVVVGVVDWEYTYFAPETYSVNTPWWLLFEGMEDSTDEDPEPGTSDQEKLSHDAENAGDKQSDGNNGSLQEHWDELVRTYLRALEKAEEKLQSKQQARPLGKYLCSGSSNSQAVAAPIAAQLPLSRLMRYRWNEDRKEHALTTSISQGFLLDKFFWDYIDESYWGHNSMGGHEGRLELLNAPSRMLMDWFIYRRVEEMQAWDPKTLLDQVLEQMDGKSSVLVVYNNSR
;
A
#
# COMPACT_ATOMS: atom_id res chain seq x y z
N MET A 1 11.40 -34.52 7.70
CA MET A 1 11.20 -33.90 9.03
C MET A 1 10.26 -32.74 8.81
N ASN A 2 9.08 -32.74 9.44
CA ASN A 2 8.19 -31.58 9.40
C ASN A 2 8.93 -30.45 10.11
N ILE A 3 9.38 -29.48 9.34
CA ILE A 3 9.94 -28.24 9.81
C ILE A 3 8.76 -27.40 10.32
N THR A 4 8.25 -27.71 11.52
CA THR A 4 7.48 -26.74 12.32
C THR A 4 8.53 -25.80 12.93
N ILE A 5 9.11 -24.93 12.11
CA ILE A 5 10.20 -24.03 12.55
C ILE A 5 9.66 -22.73 13.15
N THR A 6 8.35 -22.50 13.10
CA THR A 6 7.78 -21.27 13.62
C THR A 6 6.77 -21.50 14.73
N PRO A 7 6.80 -20.65 15.78
CA PRO A 7 5.63 -20.39 16.59
C PRO A 7 4.39 -20.20 15.72
N SER A 8 3.22 -20.55 16.24
CA SER A 8 1.98 -20.19 15.54
C SER A 8 1.90 -18.67 15.33
N ILE A 9 1.14 -18.20 14.35
CA ILE A 9 0.89 -16.76 14.15
C ILE A 9 0.39 -16.15 15.47
N ASP A 10 -0.46 -16.86 16.21
CA ASP A 10 -0.96 -16.43 17.54
C ASP A 10 0.15 -16.26 18.58
N GLU A 11 1.17 -17.11 18.58
CA GLU A 11 2.32 -16.97 19.47
C GLU A 11 3.19 -15.77 19.09
N HIS A 12 3.37 -15.49 17.80
CA HIS A 12 4.10 -14.30 17.36
C HIS A 12 3.35 -13.01 17.69
N VAL A 13 2.03 -12.99 17.49
CA VAL A 13 1.18 -11.86 17.89
C VAL A 13 1.30 -11.65 19.41
N LYS A 14 1.24 -12.72 20.19
CA LYS A 14 1.43 -12.64 21.64
C LYS A 14 2.80 -12.06 22.02
N MET A 15 3.87 -12.53 21.39
CA MET A 15 5.22 -12.00 21.61
C MET A 15 5.32 -10.51 21.27
N ALA A 16 4.73 -10.10 20.15
CA ALA A 16 4.71 -8.69 19.74
C ALA A 16 3.98 -7.83 20.78
N LEU A 17 2.80 -8.28 21.23
CA LEU A 17 2.02 -7.60 22.25
C LEU A 17 2.72 -7.57 23.62
N GLU A 18 3.54 -8.57 23.96
CA GLU A 18 4.35 -8.59 25.18
C GLU A 18 5.56 -7.65 25.09
N ALA A 19 6.15 -7.50 23.90
CA ALA A 19 7.28 -6.62 23.65
C ALA A 19 6.88 -5.15 23.49
N TYR A 20 5.64 -4.89 23.09
CA TYR A 20 5.10 -3.56 22.83
C TYR A 20 5.17 -2.64 24.07
N GLN A 21 5.73 -1.44 23.87
CA GLN A 21 5.75 -0.37 24.85
C GLN A 21 5.03 0.84 24.27
N THR A 22 4.16 1.50 25.04
CA THR A 22 3.33 2.62 24.56
C THR A 22 4.14 3.82 24.07
N ASP A 23 5.41 3.91 24.47
CA ASP A 23 6.24 5.10 24.32
C ASP A 23 7.31 4.92 23.22
N ASP A 24 7.33 3.78 22.51
CA ASP A 24 8.29 3.52 21.43
C ASP A 24 7.84 4.03 20.05
N GLY A 25 6.67 4.67 19.98
CA GLY A 25 6.08 5.19 18.75
C GLY A 25 5.65 4.11 17.75
N THR A 26 5.70 2.83 18.12
CA THR A 26 5.28 1.74 17.23
C THR A 26 3.77 1.52 17.32
N GLY A 27 3.12 1.37 16.18
CA GLY A 27 1.71 1.03 16.11
C GLY A 27 1.50 -0.48 15.96
N PRO A 28 0.38 -0.90 15.36
CA PRO A 28 0.10 -2.28 14.97
C PRO A 28 1.23 -2.97 14.17
N GLU A 29 2.10 -2.21 13.51
CA GLU A 29 3.24 -2.66 12.71
C GLU A 29 4.25 -3.50 13.49
N ILE A 30 4.31 -3.34 14.83
CA ILE A 30 5.18 -4.17 15.68
C ILE A 30 4.88 -5.66 15.55
N ILE A 31 3.63 -6.03 15.23
CA ILE A 31 3.23 -7.42 15.01
C ILE A 31 3.99 -8.00 13.81
N GLN A 32 3.89 -7.33 12.66
CA GLN A 32 4.63 -7.72 11.47
C GLN A 32 6.14 -7.74 11.72
N GLN A 33 6.69 -6.68 12.33
CA GLN A 33 8.12 -6.59 12.59
C GLN A 33 8.61 -7.74 13.49
N THR A 34 7.84 -8.10 14.51
CA THR A 34 8.15 -9.21 15.41
C THR A 34 8.11 -10.56 14.69
N ILE A 35 7.10 -10.80 13.84
CA ILE A 35 7.02 -12.01 13.02
C ILE A 35 8.24 -12.09 12.11
N VAL A 36 8.56 -11.03 11.36
CA VAL A 36 9.72 -10.96 10.47
C VAL A 36 11.00 -11.27 11.24
N ASN A 37 11.30 -10.53 12.30
CA ASN A 37 12.56 -10.67 13.04
C ASN A 37 12.73 -12.07 13.62
N THR A 38 11.68 -12.63 14.22
CA THR A 38 11.72 -13.95 14.85
C THR A 38 11.85 -15.06 13.80
N TRP A 39 11.04 -14.99 12.74
CA TRP A 39 11.06 -15.97 11.66
C TRP A 39 12.41 -15.94 10.93
N VAL A 40 12.87 -14.75 10.53
CA VAL A 40 14.10 -14.54 9.76
C VAL A 40 15.32 -15.00 10.54
N GLY A 41 15.46 -14.62 11.82
CA GLY A 41 16.58 -15.06 12.64
C GLY A 41 16.67 -16.59 12.77
N THR A 42 15.52 -17.23 12.97
CA THR A 42 15.42 -18.69 13.05
C THR A 42 15.72 -19.35 11.70
N PHE A 43 15.16 -18.81 10.62
CA PHE A 43 15.35 -19.31 9.27
C PHE A 43 16.81 -19.21 8.83
N ILE A 44 17.48 -18.09 9.10
CA ILE A 44 18.89 -17.90 8.79
C ILE A 44 19.74 -18.97 9.47
N TYR A 45 19.55 -19.19 10.78
CA TYR A 45 20.30 -20.22 11.50
C TYR A 45 20.04 -21.62 10.90
N GLN A 46 18.79 -21.95 10.63
CA GLN A 46 18.41 -23.26 10.09
C GLN A 46 18.96 -23.46 8.68
N PHE A 47 18.74 -22.50 7.78
CA PHE A 47 19.16 -22.57 6.40
C PHE A 47 20.68 -22.45 6.28
N PHE A 48 21.33 -21.41 6.80
CA PHE A 48 22.76 -21.16 6.55
C PHE A 48 23.71 -21.99 7.42
N ILE A 49 23.30 -22.38 8.63
CA ILE A 49 24.18 -23.08 9.59
C ILE A 49 23.81 -24.56 9.67
N LYS A 50 22.56 -24.90 9.97
CA LYS A 50 22.19 -26.25 10.40
C LYS A 50 21.87 -27.24 9.27
N ASP A 51 21.09 -26.85 8.28
CA ASP A 51 20.50 -27.77 7.29
C ASP A 51 21.20 -27.70 5.93
N ALA A 52 22.29 -28.46 5.80
CA ALA A 52 23.04 -28.55 4.54
C ALA A 52 22.22 -29.18 3.39
N HIS A 53 21.27 -30.05 3.70
CA HIS A 53 20.44 -30.71 2.69
C HIS A 53 19.42 -29.74 2.09
N LEU A 54 18.79 -28.92 2.93
CA LEU A 54 17.90 -27.85 2.48
C LEU A 54 18.63 -26.84 1.58
N ARG A 55 19.83 -26.39 1.99
CA ARG A 55 20.66 -25.49 1.15
C ARG A 55 20.94 -26.09 -0.22
N GLN A 56 21.41 -27.34 -0.25
CA GLN A 56 21.72 -28.01 -1.51
C GLN A 56 20.46 -28.19 -2.37
N SER A 57 19.32 -28.49 -1.75
CA SER A 57 18.03 -28.65 -2.45
C SER A 57 17.59 -27.34 -3.12
N VAL A 58 17.76 -26.18 -2.48
CA VAL A 58 17.49 -24.87 -3.09
C VAL A 58 18.45 -24.60 -4.25
N ILE A 59 19.76 -24.83 -4.07
CA ILE A 59 20.76 -24.64 -5.14
C ILE A 59 20.44 -25.51 -6.37
N ASP A 60 20.18 -26.79 -6.16
CA ASP A 60 19.86 -27.75 -7.22
C ASP A 60 18.55 -27.40 -7.92
N PHE A 61 17.56 -26.93 -7.17
CA PHE A 61 16.29 -26.49 -7.73
C PHE A 61 16.45 -25.24 -8.60
N VAL A 62 17.16 -24.21 -8.12
CA VAL A 62 17.43 -23.00 -8.93
C VAL A 62 18.20 -23.33 -10.19
N ARG A 63 19.21 -24.20 -10.10
CA ARG A 63 19.99 -24.69 -11.24
C ARG A 63 19.12 -25.37 -12.31
N LYS A 64 18.04 -26.05 -11.92
CA LYS A 64 17.12 -26.70 -12.88
C LYS A 64 16.43 -25.68 -13.80
N HIS A 65 16.22 -24.46 -13.31
CA HIS A 65 15.41 -23.46 -13.98
C HIS A 65 16.21 -22.29 -14.56
N ARG A 66 17.38 -21.98 -13.99
CA ARG A 66 18.28 -20.95 -14.49
C ARG A 66 19.52 -21.59 -15.15
N PRO A 67 19.68 -21.47 -16.49
CA PRO A 67 20.86 -22.00 -17.20
C PRO A 67 22.15 -21.40 -16.65
N GLY A 68 23.24 -22.17 -16.57
CA GLY A 68 24.56 -21.69 -16.13
C GLY A 68 25.41 -22.77 -15.46
N THR A 69 26.62 -22.40 -15.04
CA THR A 69 27.59 -23.30 -14.39
C THR A 69 27.95 -22.87 -12.97
N ASN A 70 28.41 -23.84 -12.18
CA ASN A 70 28.89 -23.68 -10.80
C ASN A 70 27.96 -22.89 -9.87
N PRO A 71 26.67 -23.28 -9.75
CA PRO A 71 25.75 -22.63 -8.83
C PRO A 71 26.23 -22.82 -7.40
N ARG A 72 26.32 -21.72 -6.68
CA ARG A 72 26.74 -21.68 -5.28
C ARG A 72 25.94 -20.63 -4.55
N LEU A 73 25.80 -20.81 -3.24
CA LEU A 73 25.12 -19.84 -2.40
C LEU A 73 25.90 -18.52 -2.41
N GLY A 74 25.19 -17.41 -2.61
CA GLY A 74 25.71 -16.05 -2.43
C GLY A 74 25.76 -15.64 -0.96
N ASN A 75 26.36 -14.48 -0.70
CA ASN A 75 26.41 -13.84 0.61
C ASN A 75 26.50 -12.32 0.38
N PRO A 76 25.61 -11.48 0.93
CA PRO A 76 24.58 -11.77 1.95
C PRO A 76 23.23 -12.26 1.39
N TYR A 77 22.40 -12.87 2.25
CA TYR A 77 20.96 -12.97 2.03
C TYR A 77 20.30 -11.60 2.27
N ARG A 78 19.15 -11.36 1.65
CA ARG A 78 18.40 -10.10 1.77
C ARG A 78 16.95 -10.37 2.14
N TYR A 79 16.36 -9.54 2.98
CA TYR A 79 14.93 -9.62 3.29
C TYR A 79 14.38 -8.22 3.53
N GLY A 80 13.10 -8.05 3.20
CA GLY A 80 12.33 -6.85 3.51
C GLY A 80 11.18 -7.18 4.46
N SER A 81 10.16 -6.33 4.47
CA SER A 81 9.00 -6.49 5.37
C SER A 81 8.11 -7.68 5.03
N TYR A 82 8.18 -8.18 3.79
CA TYR A 82 7.28 -9.24 3.29
C TYR A 82 7.98 -10.43 2.63
N ASN A 83 9.19 -10.27 2.12
CA ASN A 83 9.85 -11.30 1.30
C ASN A 83 11.30 -11.55 1.74
N PHE A 84 11.72 -12.81 1.59
CA PHE A 84 13.09 -13.25 1.80
C PHE A 84 13.72 -13.64 0.45
N ASN A 85 14.97 -13.25 0.23
CA ASN A 85 15.74 -13.52 -0.99
C ASN A 85 17.01 -14.31 -0.66
N ILE A 86 17.15 -15.46 -1.31
CA ILE A 86 18.37 -16.25 -1.32
C ILE A 86 19.09 -16.03 -2.65
N GLU A 87 20.31 -15.52 -2.59
CA GLU A 87 21.15 -15.34 -3.78
C GLU A 87 21.83 -16.67 -4.16
N ILE A 88 21.71 -17.05 -5.43
CA ILE A 88 22.44 -18.17 -6.03
C ILE A 88 23.34 -17.60 -7.14
N VAL A 89 24.64 -17.69 -6.91
CA VAL A 89 25.68 -17.17 -7.80
C VAL A 89 26.09 -18.26 -8.79
N PHE A 90 26.14 -17.90 -10.05
CA PHE A 90 26.69 -18.67 -11.15
C PHE A 90 27.90 -17.93 -11.72
N ASP A 91 28.67 -18.57 -12.59
CA ASP A 91 29.87 -17.93 -13.18
C ASP A 91 29.53 -16.75 -14.10
N ASP A 92 28.31 -16.71 -14.65
CA ASP A 92 27.81 -15.73 -15.61
C ASP A 92 26.74 -14.79 -15.01
N GLY A 93 26.45 -14.86 -13.71
CA GLY A 93 25.51 -13.95 -13.05
C GLY A 93 24.84 -14.51 -11.81
N ILE A 94 23.82 -13.80 -11.31
CA ILE A 94 23.13 -14.14 -10.05
C ILE A 94 21.64 -14.38 -10.32
N ALA A 95 21.10 -15.42 -9.70
CA ALA A 95 19.66 -15.67 -9.60
C ALA A 95 19.19 -15.49 -8.16
N LEU A 96 18.01 -14.92 -7.98
CA LEU A 96 17.34 -14.76 -6.69
C LEU A 96 16.27 -15.83 -6.56
N PHE A 97 16.32 -16.59 -5.47
CA PHE A 97 15.21 -17.41 -5.01
C PHE A 97 14.46 -16.63 -3.93
N ARG A 98 13.36 -16.00 -4.34
CA ARG A 98 12.52 -15.13 -3.52
C ARG A 98 11.27 -15.86 -3.07
N PHE A 99 10.86 -15.67 -1.83
CA PHE A 99 9.58 -16.19 -1.35
C PHE A 99 9.01 -15.28 -0.24
N PRO A 100 7.68 -15.27 -0.03
CA PRO A 100 7.07 -14.50 1.04
C PRO A 100 7.46 -15.05 2.42
N ILE A 101 7.72 -14.16 3.37
CA ILE A 101 7.96 -14.52 4.76
C ILE A 101 6.64 -15.07 5.34
N PRO A 102 6.63 -16.30 5.87
CA PRO A 102 5.44 -16.89 6.49
C PRO A 102 4.89 -16.03 7.64
N GLY A 103 3.58 -15.79 7.63
CA GLY A 103 2.87 -15.08 8.69
C GLY A 103 2.68 -13.57 8.45
N VAL A 104 3.31 -12.98 7.43
CA VAL A 104 3.18 -11.53 7.14
C VAL A 104 2.53 -11.23 5.80
N VAL A 105 1.98 -12.24 5.11
CA VAL A 105 1.24 -12.06 3.86
C VAL A 105 -0.08 -12.82 3.87
N VAL A 106 -1.09 -12.28 3.19
CA VAL A 106 -2.38 -12.94 2.95
C VAL A 106 -2.37 -13.58 1.57
N TYR A 107 -2.94 -14.79 1.45
CA TYR A 107 -3.01 -15.54 0.18
C TYR A 107 -1.66 -15.64 -0.56
N PRO A 108 -0.61 -16.24 0.05
CA PRO A 108 0.75 -16.18 -0.46
C PRO A 108 0.89 -16.70 -1.90
N ASP A 109 0.16 -17.77 -2.26
CA ASP A 109 0.18 -18.34 -3.60
C ASP A 109 -0.39 -17.36 -4.65
N ASP A 110 -1.52 -16.71 -4.33
CA ASP A 110 -2.18 -15.79 -5.25
C ASP A 110 -1.45 -14.45 -5.36
N LYS A 111 -0.86 -13.98 -4.27
CA LYS A 111 0.08 -12.86 -4.28
C LYS A 111 1.25 -13.12 -5.23
N VAL A 112 1.92 -14.27 -5.11
CA VAL A 112 3.08 -14.61 -5.98
C VAL A 112 2.67 -14.73 -7.44
N LYS A 113 1.50 -15.33 -7.72
CA LYS A 113 0.94 -15.36 -9.09
C LYS A 113 0.73 -13.95 -9.65
N ALA A 114 0.11 -13.07 -8.87
CA ALA A 114 -0.18 -11.70 -9.28
C ALA A 114 1.09 -10.88 -9.53
N GLU A 115 2.11 -11.04 -8.68
CA GLU A 115 3.40 -10.40 -8.84
C GLU A 115 4.11 -10.85 -10.11
N VAL A 116 4.16 -12.16 -10.38
CA VAL A 116 4.76 -12.69 -11.61
C VAL A 116 3.99 -12.24 -12.85
N ALA A 117 2.66 -12.25 -12.80
CA ALA A 117 1.82 -11.75 -13.88
C ALA A 117 2.11 -10.28 -14.18
N THR A 118 2.24 -9.47 -13.12
CA THR A 118 2.57 -8.04 -13.21
C THR A 118 3.95 -7.81 -13.84
N ILE A 119 4.99 -8.50 -13.35
CA ILE A 119 6.35 -8.36 -13.87
C ILE A 119 6.38 -8.66 -15.38
N ARG A 120 5.76 -9.77 -15.80
CA ARG A 120 5.74 -10.13 -17.22
C ARG A 120 4.88 -9.17 -18.05
N TYR A 121 3.71 -8.77 -17.53
CA TYR A 121 2.84 -7.80 -18.20
C TYR A 121 3.56 -6.45 -18.42
N VAL A 122 4.25 -5.94 -17.41
CA VAL A 122 5.03 -4.70 -17.51
C VAL A 122 6.16 -4.85 -18.51
N ALA A 123 6.90 -5.96 -18.48
CA ALA A 123 7.97 -6.24 -19.45
C ALA A 123 7.47 -6.28 -20.91
N ASP A 124 6.29 -6.87 -21.13
CA ASP A 124 5.72 -7.06 -22.47
C ASP A 124 5.11 -5.77 -23.05
N HIS A 125 4.68 -4.83 -22.20
CA HIS A 125 3.86 -3.68 -22.61
C HIS A 125 4.51 -2.31 -22.34
N THR A 126 5.69 -2.29 -21.73
CA THR A 126 6.40 -1.05 -21.40
C THR A 126 7.89 -1.17 -21.69
N SER A 127 8.62 -0.07 -21.51
CA SER A 127 10.08 -0.05 -21.52
C SER A 127 10.68 -0.08 -20.10
N ILE A 128 9.84 -0.25 -19.07
CA ILE A 128 10.30 -0.32 -17.67
C ILE A 128 11.15 -1.58 -17.52
N PRO A 129 12.43 -1.46 -17.12
CA PRO A 129 13.26 -2.62 -16.87
C PRO A 129 12.78 -3.34 -15.60
N VAL A 130 12.48 -4.63 -15.71
CA VAL A 130 12.01 -5.47 -14.60
C VAL A 130 12.80 -6.77 -14.54
N PRO A 131 12.83 -7.48 -13.39
CA PRO A 131 13.56 -8.75 -13.28
C PRO A 131 13.05 -9.80 -14.26
N HIS A 132 13.96 -10.50 -14.93
CA HIS A 132 13.59 -11.65 -15.74
C HIS A 132 13.19 -12.82 -14.84
N ILE A 133 11.98 -13.36 -15.04
CA ILE A 133 11.48 -14.53 -14.29
C ILE A 133 11.91 -15.82 -14.97
N TYR A 134 12.82 -16.58 -14.34
CA TYR A 134 13.22 -17.91 -14.81
C TYR A 134 12.14 -18.95 -14.51
N HIS A 135 11.60 -18.92 -13.29
CA HIS A 135 10.56 -19.84 -12.84
C HIS A 135 9.85 -19.29 -11.61
N TRP A 136 8.71 -19.87 -11.27
CA TRP A 136 7.94 -19.56 -10.06
C TRP A 136 7.01 -20.74 -9.77
N GLY A 137 6.45 -20.81 -8.56
CA GLY A 137 5.48 -21.84 -8.21
C GLY A 137 4.79 -21.56 -6.88
N THR A 138 3.70 -22.27 -6.66
CA THR A 138 2.93 -22.29 -5.41
C THR A 138 3.66 -23.04 -4.29
N ALA A 139 3.19 -22.92 -3.05
CA ALA A 139 3.72 -23.69 -1.92
C ALA A 139 3.67 -25.21 -2.15
N GLY A 140 2.61 -25.71 -2.79
CA GLY A 140 2.45 -27.13 -3.12
C GLY A 140 3.41 -27.62 -4.20
N GLU A 141 3.92 -26.71 -5.03
CA GLU A 141 4.86 -27.00 -6.11
C GLU A 141 6.33 -26.83 -5.70
N ASN A 142 6.59 -26.28 -4.50
CA ASN A 142 7.94 -26.04 -4.02
C ASN A 142 8.62 -27.34 -3.54
N PRO A 143 9.63 -27.86 -4.28
CA PRO A 143 10.24 -29.16 -3.98
C PRO A 143 11.37 -29.06 -2.94
N THR A 144 11.67 -27.85 -2.45
CA THR A 144 12.83 -27.61 -1.58
C THR A 144 12.59 -28.04 -0.14
N GLY A 145 11.32 -28.29 0.23
CA GLY A 145 10.89 -28.48 1.62
C GLY A 145 10.51 -27.18 2.32
N LEU A 146 10.74 -26.02 1.70
CA LEU A 146 10.14 -24.75 2.10
C LEU A 146 8.69 -24.77 1.59
N HIS A 147 7.72 -24.99 2.47
CA HIS A 147 6.30 -25.04 2.12
C HIS A 147 5.73 -23.63 1.86
N VAL A 148 6.34 -22.90 0.94
CA VAL A 148 6.05 -21.50 0.57
C VAL A 148 6.07 -21.36 -0.95
N PRO A 149 5.25 -20.48 -1.55
CA PRO A 149 5.41 -20.13 -2.95
C PRO A 149 6.72 -19.38 -3.16
N PHE A 150 7.19 -19.34 -4.39
CA PHE A 150 8.50 -18.77 -4.71
C PHE A 150 8.57 -18.17 -6.11
N ILE A 151 9.55 -17.30 -6.31
CA ILE A 151 9.96 -16.74 -7.59
C ILE A 151 11.47 -16.99 -7.74
N ILE A 152 11.87 -17.54 -8.89
CA ILE A 152 13.26 -17.63 -9.33
C ILE A 152 13.46 -16.59 -10.42
N MET A 153 14.19 -15.53 -10.11
CA MET A 153 14.34 -14.38 -11.01
C MET A 153 15.78 -13.91 -11.12
N ALA A 154 16.08 -13.12 -12.15
CA ALA A 154 17.38 -12.50 -12.32
C ALA A 154 17.62 -11.43 -11.25
N HIS A 155 18.83 -11.40 -10.70
CA HIS A 155 19.33 -10.22 -10.02
C HIS A 155 19.67 -9.16 -11.06
N ILE A 156 19.19 -7.93 -10.87
CA ILE A 156 19.54 -6.79 -11.71
C ILE A 156 20.80 -6.14 -11.12
N PRO A 157 21.95 -6.12 -11.82
CA PRO A 157 23.12 -5.38 -11.36
C PRO A 157 22.79 -3.89 -11.21
N HIS A 158 23.11 -3.32 -10.04
CA HIS A 158 22.86 -1.93 -9.71
C HIS A 158 23.85 -1.47 -8.64
N THR A 159 23.99 -0.16 -8.49
CA THR A 159 24.87 0.50 -7.50
C THR A 159 24.08 0.92 -6.27
N THR A 160 22.88 1.46 -6.46
CA THR A 160 22.03 2.00 -5.38
C THR A 160 20.56 2.02 -5.82
N THR A 161 19.68 2.54 -4.98
CA THR A 161 18.27 2.82 -5.30
C THR A 161 18.04 4.33 -5.46
N VAL A 162 16.91 4.73 -6.05
CA VAL A 162 16.56 6.16 -6.12
C VAL A 162 16.39 6.76 -4.72
N GLY A 163 15.78 6.03 -3.78
CA GLY A 163 15.60 6.48 -2.40
C GLY A 163 16.95 6.74 -1.72
N GLN A 164 17.84 5.76 -1.73
CA GLN A 164 19.19 5.91 -1.17
C GLN A 164 20.00 7.02 -1.85
N ALA A 165 19.87 7.20 -3.17
CA ALA A 165 20.57 8.26 -3.88
C ALA A 165 20.01 9.67 -3.62
N LEU A 166 18.74 9.79 -3.23
CA LEU A 166 18.12 11.05 -2.79
C LEU A 166 18.65 11.48 -1.42
N GLU A 167 18.91 10.51 -0.53
CA GLU A 167 19.42 10.73 0.83
C GLU A 167 20.95 10.86 0.89
N ASP A 168 21.66 10.28 -0.07
CA ASP A 168 23.13 10.30 -0.10
C ASP A 168 23.66 11.63 -0.69
N PRO A 169 24.28 12.51 0.13
CA PRO A 169 24.88 13.75 -0.36
C PRO A 169 26.13 13.51 -1.21
N ASP A 170 26.80 12.36 -1.04
CA ASP A 170 28.02 12.01 -1.76
C ASP A 170 27.75 11.28 -3.09
N PHE A 171 26.51 10.82 -3.31
CA PHE A 171 26.09 10.27 -4.60
C PHE A 171 26.03 11.37 -5.66
N THR A 172 26.99 11.35 -6.58
CA THR A 172 27.12 12.33 -7.66
C THR A 172 26.87 11.69 -9.02
N ILE A 173 26.19 12.43 -9.90
CA ILE A 173 25.95 12.01 -11.28
C ILE A 173 26.84 12.87 -12.18
N PRO A 174 27.78 12.30 -12.95
CA PRO A 174 28.78 13.07 -13.69
C PRO A 174 28.24 14.18 -14.61
N SER A 175 27.01 14.02 -15.10
CA SER A 175 26.36 14.95 -16.03
C SER A 175 25.22 15.77 -15.45
N VAL A 176 24.92 15.67 -14.15
CA VAL A 176 23.81 16.37 -13.51
C VAL A 176 24.33 17.19 -12.32
N PRO A 177 24.13 18.52 -12.30
CA PRO A 177 24.46 19.34 -11.13
C PRO A 177 23.73 18.84 -9.88
N ASP A 178 24.38 18.90 -8.72
CA ASP A 178 23.77 18.41 -7.47
C ASP A 178 22.44 19.10 -7.15
N SER A 179 22.32 20.40 -7.44
CA SER A 179 21.05 21.16 -7.32
C SER A 179 19.91 20.64 -8.20
N GLU A 180 20.20 19.87 -9.23
CA GLU A 180 19.23 19.28 -10.17
C GLU A 180 19.03 17.77 -9.95
N LYS A 181 19.83 17.14 -9.06
CA LYS A 181 19.84 15.70 -8.81
C LYS A 181 18.45 15.13 -8.47
N ARG A 182 17.74 15.79 -7.55
CA ARG A 182 16.38 15.42 -7.15
C ARG A 182 15.40 15.47 -8.32
N GLU A 183 15.41 16.56 -9.08
CA GLU A 183 14.50 16.71 -10.23
C GLU A 183 14.82 15.67 -11.33
N TYR A 184 16.09 15.32 -11.51
CA TYR A 184 16.52 14.26 -12.41
C TYR A 184 16.00 12.88 -11.99
N PHE A 185 16.08 12.53 -10.71
CA PHE A 185 15.50 11.28 -10.19
C PHE A 185 13.98 11.26 -10.30
N TYR A 186 13.32 12.37 -9.95
CA TYR A 186 11.88 12.50 -10.10
C TYR A 186 11.44 12.39 -11.56
N GLN A 187 12.26 12.83 -12.52
CA GLN A 187 11.96 12.67 -13.93
C GLN A 187 11.94 11.19 -14.32
N GLN A 188 12.87 10.38 -13.81
CA GLN A 188 12.89 8.94 -14.06
C GLN A 188 11.70 8.22 -13.40
N MET A 189 11.33 8.61 -12.18
CA MET A 189 10.11 8.13 -11.50
C MET A 189 8.83 8.50 -12.26
N ALA A 190 8.77 9.72 -12.80
CA ALA A 190 7.67 10.19 -13.62
C ALA A 190 7.55 9.42 -14.95
N GLU A 191 8.69 9.09 -15.59
CA GLU A 191 8.73 8.27 -16.80
C GLU A 191 8.17 6.84 -16.56
N ILE A 192 8.41 6.26 -15.38
CA ILE A 192 7.80 4.99 -14.96
C ILE A 192 6.28 5.18 -14.76
N SER A 193 5.88 6.21 -13.99
CA SER A 193 4.48 6.50 -13.69
C SER A 193 3.63 6.72 -14.94
N LEU A 194 4.16 7.44 -15.94
CA LEU A 194 3.50 7.66 -17.22
C LEU A 194 3.29 6.36 -18.01
N GLN A 195 4.25 5.45 -17.98
CA GLN A 195 4.11 4.16 -18.65
C GLN A 195 3.04 3.30 -17.98
N LEU A 196 3.02 3.24 -16.64
CA LEU A 196 2.01 2.52 -15.87
C LEU A 196 0.61 3.12 -16.05
N TYR A 197 0.50 4.45 -16.06
CA TYR A 197 -0.76 5.16 -16.31
C TYR A 197 -1.36 4.82 -17.68
N ASN A 198 -0.56 4.46 -18.68
CA ASN A 198 -1.09 4.05 -19.97
C ASN A 198 -1.67 2.63 -19.97
N LEU A 199 -1.37 1.78 -18.98
CA LEU A 199 -1.92 0.44 -18.87
C LEU A 199 -3.34 0.50 -18.27
N THR A 200 -4.32 -0.08 -18.95
CA THR A 200 -5.74 0.09 -18.61
C THR A 200 -6.50 -1.23 -18.52
N SER A 201 -7.57 -1.23 -17.71
CA SER A 201 -8.46 -2.35 -17.49
C SER A 201 -9.91 -1.88 -17.34
N ASP A 202 -10.87 -2.75 -17.65
CA ASP A 202 -12.30 -2.60 -17.37
C ASP A 202 -12.70 -3.00 -15.94
N ARG A 203 -11.74 -3.52 -15.16
CA ARG A 203 -11.95 -3.95 -13.77
C ARG A 203 -10.84 -3.51 -12.82
N VAL A 204 -11.23 -3.29 -11.57
CA VAL A 204 -10.32 -3.26 -10.41
C VAL A 204 -10.00 -4.68 -9.99
N GLY A 205 -8.72 -4.98 -9.84
CA GLY A 205 -8.23 -6.27 -9.38
C GLY A 205 -6.79 -6.57 -9.81
N SER A 206 -6.24 -7.66 -9.31
CA SER A 206 -4.88 -8.09 -9.63
C SER A 206 -4.81 -8.90 -10.91
N LEU A 207 -3.65 -8.80 -11.58
CA LEU A 207 -3.36 -9.52 -12.81
C LEU A 207 -3.19 -11.02 -12.58
N GLY A 208 -3.62 -11.81 -13.55
CA GLY A 208 -3.29 -13.23 -13.67
C GLY A 208 -2.84 -13.57 -15.08
N ILE A 209 -2.20 -14.74 -15.22
CA ILE A 209 -1.80 -15.33 -16.49
C ILE A 209 -2.82 -16.41 -16.85
N LEU A 210 -3.44 -16.27 -18.01
CA LEU A 210 -4.41 -17.22 -18.56
C LEU A 210 -3.71 -18.45 -19.14
N GLU A 211 -4.46 -19.54 -19.37
CA GLU A 211 -3.91 -20.79 -19.92
C GLU A 211 -3.25 -20.61 -21.29
N ASN A 212 -3.71 -19.64 -22.08
CA ASN A 212 -3.14 -19.30 -23.39
C ASN A 212 -1.90 -18.39 -23.32
N GLY A 213 -1.48 -17.98 -22.12
CA GLY A 213 -0.37 -17.07 -21.87
C GLY A 213 -0.72 -15.58 -21.93
N ASP A 214 -1.96 -15.21 -22.24
CA ASP A 214 -2.43 -13.83 -22.14
C ASP A 214 -2.66 -13.40 -20.68
N TYR A 215 -2.89 -12.12 -20.49
CA TYR A 215 -3.13 -11.50 -19.19
C TYR A 215 -4.60 -11.08 -19.04
N ALA A 216 -5.13 -11.17 -17.84
CA ALA A 216 -6.43 -10.62 -17.48
C ALA A 216 -6.45 -10.23 -15.99
N VAL A 217 -7.44 -9.44 -15.59
CA VAL A 217 -7.75 -9.24 -14.18
C VAL A 217 -8.56 -10.44 -13.69
N THR A 218 -7.93 -11.32 -12.91
CA THR A 218 -8.50 -12.62 -12.53
C THR A 218 -8.81 -12.76 -11.05
N SER A 219 -8.31 -11.86 -10.21
CA SER A 219 -8.45 -11.93 -8.76
C SER A 219 -8.72 -10.56 -8.15
N ALA A 220 -9.18 -10.57 -6.91
CA ALA A 220 -9.31 -9.39 -6.09
C ALA A 220 -7.99 -8.58 -6.05
N PRO A 221 -8.07 -7.27 -5.82
CA PRO A 221 -6.87 -6.47 -5.61
C PRO A 221 -6.21 -6.95 -4.31
N PHE A 222 -5.03 -7.56 -4.42
CA PHE A 222 -4.21 -7.88 -3.26
C PHE A 222 -3.44 -6.62 -2.84
N SER A 223 -4.14 -5.63 -2.28
CA SER A 223 -3.55 -4.34 -1.89
C SER A 223 -2.69 -4.45 -0.64
N HIS A 224 -1.78 -3.50 -0.46
CA HIS A 224 -1.00 -3.37 0.77
C HIS A 224 -1.92 -3.15 1.97
N ASN A 225 -2.99 -2.37 1.80
CA ASN A 225 -3.98 -2.15 2.85
C ASN A 225 -4.62 -3.48 3.32
N ILE A 226 -4.98 -4.40 2.41
CA ILE A 226 -5.50 -5.72 2.82
C ILE A 226 -4.48 -6.51 3.67
N ALA A 227 -3.20 -6.50 3.28
CA ALA A 227 -2.15 -7.13 4.06
C ALA A 227 -1.99 -6.47 5.44
N TYR A 228 -1.97 -5.14 5.48
CA TYR A 228 -1.89 -4.36 6.71
C TYR A 228 -3.03 -4.69 7.67
N GLN A 229 -4.27 -4.72 7.18
CA GLN A 229 -5.46 -4.97 7.99
C GLN A 229 -5.44 -6.39 8.58
N ALA A 230 -5.04 -7.39 7.78
CA ALA A 230 -4.96 -8.76 8.24
C ALA A 230 -3.82 -9.00 9.24
N VAL A 231 -2.62 -8.49 8.96
CA VAL A 231 -1.41 -8.79 9.72
C VAL A 231 -1.28 -7.88 10.94
N ASN A 232 -1.38 -6.57 10.73
CA ASN A 232 -1.15 -5.57 11.77
C ASN A 232 -2.42 -5.34 12.60
N CYS A 233 -3.58 -5.18 11.96
CA CYS A 233 -4.84 -5.00 12.69
C CYS A 233 -5.54 -6.31 13.08
N SER A 234 -4.93 -7.48 12.82
CA SER A 234 -5.48 -8.80 13.16
C SER A 234 -6.87 -9.08 12.57
N VAL A 235 -7.22 -8.45 11.44
CA VAL A 235 -8.51 -8.67 10.77
C VAL A 235 -8.56 -10.11 10.22
N PRO A 236 -9.55 -10.94 10.62
CA PRO A 236 -9.65 -12.29 10.11
C PRO A 236 -9.88 -12.31 8.60
N VAL A 237 -9.21 -13.22 7.90
CA VAL A 237 -9.27 -13.33 6.44
C VAL A 237 -10.70 -13.58 5.91
N THR A 238 -11.56 -14.20 6.72
CA THR A 238 -12.99 -14.42 6.42
C THR A 238 -13.81 -13.12 6.35
N VAL A 239 -13.30 -12.02 6.90
CA VAL A 239 -13.93 -10.70 6.89
C VAL A 239 -13.60 -9.92 5.62
N LEU A 240 -12.43 -10.19 5.03
CA LEU A 240 -11.93 -9.52 3.83
C LEU A 240 -12.76 -9.90 2.59
N PRO A 241 -12.73 -9.09 1.52
CA PRO A 241 -13.28 -9.46 0.23
C PRO A 241 -12.74 -10.83 -0.25
N PRO A 242 -13.58 -11.68 -0.86
CA PRO A 242 -13.14 -12.95 -1.43
C PRO A 242 -12.01 -12.74 -2.47
N PRO A 243 -11.05 -13.67 -2.58
CA PRO A 243 -9.89 -13.53 -3.48
C PRO A 243 -10.24 -13.50 -4.97
N ASP A 244 -11.46 -13.85 -5.36
CA ASP A 244 -11.98 -13.76 -6.74
C ASP A 244 -12.84 -12.50 -7.00
N LYS A 245 -13.06 -11.66 -5.98
CA LYS A 245 -13.90 -10.45 -6.11
C LYS A 245 -13.17 -9.32 -6.83
N THR A 246 -13.50 -9.14 -8.10
CA THR A 246 -13.08 -8.00 -8.93
C THR A 246 -14.23 -7.00 -9.11
N TYR A 247 -13.91 -5.72 -9.30
CA TYR A 247 -14.93 -4.66 -9.34
C TYR A 247 -15.01 -4.01 -10.72
N SER A 248 -16.22 -3.74 -11.21
CA SER A 248 -16.44 -2.93 -12.42
C SER A 248 -16.73 -1.46 -12.12
N SER A 249 -16.70 -1.06 -10.84
CA SER A 249 -16.94 0.31 -10.41
C SER A 249 -16.06 0.67 -9.21
N SER A 250 -15.42 1.84 -9.26
CA SER A 250 -14.71 2.42 -8.12
C SER A 250 -15.61 2.64 -6.91
N LYS A 251 -16.91 2.89 -7.13
CA LYS A 251 -17.89 3.08 -6.05
C LYS A 251 -18.11 1.82 -5.21
N GLU A 252 -18.07 0.64 -5.85
CA GLU A 252 -18.16 -0.63 -5.14
C GLU A 252 -16.84 -0.92 -4.42
N TYR A 253 -15.71 -0.71 -5.10
CA TYR A 253 -14.38 -0.88 -4.53
C TYR A 253 -14.18 -0.01 -3.28
N PHE A 254 -14.50 1.29 -3.34
CA PHE A 254 -14.34 2.21 -2.21
C PHE A 254 -15.27 1.88 -1.04
N ALA A 255 -16.46 1.30 -1.30
CA ALA A 255 -17.35 0.88 -0.22
C ALA A 255 -16.80 -0.33 0.54
N ASP A 256 -16.24 -1.30 -0.19
CA ASP A 256 -15.54 -2.42 0.44
C ASP A 256 -14.30 -1.94 1.21
N ALA A 257 -13.50 -1.05 0.62
CA ALA A 257 -12.33 -0.49 1.29
C ALA A 257 -12.71 0.26 2.60
N ALA A 258 -13.76 1.09 2.57
CA ALA A 258 -14.25 1.76 3.79
C ALA A 258 -14.80 0.79 4.85
N ASN A 259 -15.37 -0.35 4.44
CA ASN A 259 -15.81 -1.38 5.38
C ASN A 259 -14.61 -2.15 5.98
N ILE A 260 -13.53 -2.35 5.21
CA ILE A 260 -12.29 -2.92 5.71
C ILE A 260 -11.68 -2.02 6.80
N GLU A 261 -11.73 -0.69 6.64
CA GLU A 261 -11.25 0.23 7.69
C GLU A 261 -12.04 0.13 9.01
N VAL A 262 -13.35 -0.17 8.93
CA VAL A 262 -14.15 -0.50 10.13
C VAL A 262 -13.71 -1.82 10.73
N ALA A 263 -13.43 -2.83 9.89
CA ALA A 263 -12.91 -4.11 10.35
C ALA A 263 -11.56 -3.93 11.06
N GLY A 264 -10.66 -3.11 10.52
CA GLY A 264 -9.40 -2.74 11.17
C GLY A 264 -9.59 -2.26 12.59
N LEU A 265 -10.44 -1.25 12.78
CA LEU A 265 -10.75 -0.77 14.12
C LEU A 265 -11.48 -1.81 14.97
N LEU A 266 -12.31 -2.68 14.37
CA LEU A 266 -13.04 -3.71 15.11
C LEU A 266 -12.10 -4.79 15.68
N PHE A 267 -11.12 -5.25 14.89
CA PHE A 267 -10.25 -6.38 15.23
C PHE A 267 -8.90 -5.99 15.81
N MET A 268 -8.47 -4.73 15.66
CA MET A 268 -7.21 -4.24 16.19
C MET A 268 -7.15 -4.41 17.72
N ASN A 269 -5.98 -4.85 18.20
CA ASN A 269 -5.74 -5.04 19.63
C ASN A 269 -5.91 -3.71 20.38
N GLU A 270 -6.54 -3.77 21.57
CA GLU A 270 -6.78 -2.59 22.41
C GLU A 270 -5.50 -1.89 22.87
N LYS A 271 -4.35 -2.58 22.89
CA LYS A 271 -3.05 -1.96 23.19
C LYS A 271 -2.66 -0.86 22.19
N PHE A 272 -3.16 -0.92 20.96
CA PHE A 272 -2.91 0.09 19.93
C PHE A 272 -3.95 1.21 19.92
N VAL A 273 -4.79 1.27 20.96
CA VAL A 273 -5.75 2.35 21.20
C VAL A 273 -5.28 3.11 22.42
N GLU A 274 -4.73 4.29 22.21
CA GLU A 274 -4.03 5.06 23.25
C GLU A 274 -4.97 5.50 24.38
N SER A 275 -6.23 5.79 24.02
CA SER A 275 -7.24 6.25 24.96
C SER A 275 -8.65 6.02 24.44
N ALA A 276 -9.64 6.19 25.32
CA ALA A 276 -11.04 6.22 24.91
C ALA A 276 -11.33 7.36 23.90
N THR A 277 -10.61 8.48 23.98
CA THR A 277 -10.73 9.60 23.03
C THR A 277 -10.15 9.23 21.66
N ASP A 278 -8.98 8.60 21.62
CA ASP A 278 -8.40 8.06 20.38
C ASP A 278 -9.34 7.04 19.72
N CYS A 279 -9.89 6.10 20.49
CA CYS A 279 -10.88 5.14 19.99
C CYS A 279 -12.09 5.83 19.32
N ARG A 280 -12.62 6.88 19.97
CA ARG A 280 -13.75 7.66 19.42
C ARG A 280 -13.36 8.44 18.18
N ASN A 281 -12.18 9.07 18.16
CA ASN A 281 -11.63 9.72 16.97
C ASN A 281 -11.57 8.73 15.80
N LYS A 282 -10.91 7.58 16.01
CA LYS A 282 -10.81 6.53 15.02
C LYS A 282 -12.18 6.05 14.55
N TYR A 283 -13.12 5.82 15.47
CA TYR A 283 -14.48 5.38 15.14
C TYR A 283 -15.25 6.39 14.28
N VAL A 284 -15.20 7.67 14.66
CA VAL A 284 -15.86 8.75 13.91
C VAL A 284 -15.26 8.90 12.51
N VAL A 285 -13.94 8.81 12.36
CA VAL A 285 -13.26 8.81 11.04
C VAL A 285 -13.86 7.75 10.12
N ARG A 286 -13.97 6.49 10.58
CA ARG A 286 -14.54 5.40 9.76
C ARG A 286 -16.02 5.61 9.46
N CYS A 287 -16.80 6.14 10.41
CA CYS A 287 -18.21 6.45 10.17
C CYS A 287 -18.38 7.49 9.05
N LEU A 288 -17.61 8.57 9.14
CA LEU A 288 -17.68 9.68 8.21
C LEU A 288 -17.09 9.33 6.85
N LEU A 289 -16.03 8.52 6.80
CA LEU A 289 -15.50 7.94 5.57
C LEU A 289 -16.59 7.12 4.84
N ARG A 290 -17.29 6.24 5.57
CA ARG A 290 -18.40 5.46 4.99
C ARG A 290 -19.55 6.34 4.51
N ASP A 291 -19.85 7.43 5.20
CA ASP A 291 -20.87 8.39 4.78
C ASP A 291 -20.47 9.11 3.47
N ILE A 292 -19.21 9.57 3.36
CA ILE A 292 -18.67 10.15 2.11
C ILE A 292 -18.84 9.15 0.95
N VAL A 293 -18.39 7.92 1.13
CA VAL A 293 -18.46 6.88 0.09
C VAL A 293 -19.91 6.57 -0.30
N ARG A 294 -20.82 6.47 0.68
CA ARG A 294 -22.25 6.23 0.43
C ARG A 294 -22.92 7.38 -0.33
N ARG A 295 -22.60 8.63 0.01
CA ARG A 295 -23.14 9.80 -0.72
C ARG A 295 -22.72 9.75 -2.20
N ARG A 296 -21.48 9.35 -2.50
CA ARG A 296 -21.02 9.14 -3.90
C ARG A 296 -21.75 8.02 -4.62
N GLN A 297 -22.08 6.95 -3.90
CA GLN A 297 -22.91 5.87 -4.44
C GLN A 297 -24.30 6.38 -4.83
N ASN A 298 -24.90 7.23 -4.00
CA ASN A 298 -26.26 7.74 -4.19
C ASN A 298 -26.37 8.95 -5.14
N ASN A 299 -25.31 9.74 -5.34
CA ASN A 299 -25.30 10.96 -6.17
C ASN A 299 -25.28 10.68 -7.69
N THR A 300 -25.91 9.61 -8.17
CA THR A 300 -25.99 9.23 -9.60
C THR A 300 -26.80 10.19 -10.48
N GLY A 301 -27.05 11.43 -10.05
CA GLY A 301 -27.93 12.39 -10.72
C GLY A 301 -27.33 13.75 -11.11
N GLU A 302 -26.15 14.18 -10.62
CA GLU A 302 -25.79 15.62 -10.70
C GLU A 302 -24.36 16.00 -11.15
N SER A 303 -23.50 15.09 -11.60
CA SER A 303 -22.21 15.47 -12.20
C SER A 303 -21.97 14.77 -13.53
N ASP A 304 -22.36 15.46 -14.61
CA ASP A 304 -21.54 15.70 -15.82
C ASP A 304 -22.39 16.34 -16.94
N GLN A 305 -22.96 17.51 -16.67
CA GLN A 305 -23.37 18.44 -17.73
C GLN A 305 -22.16 19.25 -18.21
N SER A 306 -21.16 18.56 -18.76
CA SER A 306 -20.09 19.16 -19.58
C SER A 306 -19.85 18.39 -20.89
N SER A 307 -20.78 17.51 -21.27
CA SER A 307 -20.82 16.93 -22.61
C SER A 307 -22.22 17.13 -23.22
N ALA A 308 -22.23 17.83 -24.36
CA ALA A 308 -23.44 18.21 -25.06
C ALA A 308 -24.24 17.00 -25.56
N SER A 309 -25.53 17.04 -25.29
CA SER A 309 -26.63 16.33 -25.93
C SER A 309 -26.31 15.48 -27.17
N THR A 310 -26.51 14.17 -27.08
CA THR A 310 -27.20 13.40 -28.14
C THR A 310 -27.99 12.26 -27.49
N LYS A 311 -29.32 12.31 -27.62
CA LYS A 311 -30.21 11.22 -27.19
C LYS A 311 -30.05 10.04 -28.16
N GLY A 312 -29.47 8.95 -27.68
CA GLY A 312 -29.39 7.64 -28.29
C GLY A 312 -29.13 6.60 -27.20
N GLN A 313 -29.68 5.40 -27.34
CA GLN A 313 -29.76 4.36 -26.32
C GLN A 313 -28.39 3.92 -25.74
N THR A 314 -28.33 3.83 -24.40
CA THR A 314 -27.54 2.88 -23.58
C THR A 314 -26.11 2.57 -24.01
N ASP A 315 -25.18 3.48 -23.73
CA ASP A 315 -23.79 3.15 -23.38
C ASP A 315 -23.44 4.04 -22.19
N GLN A 316 -23.57 3.54 -20.96
CA GLN A 316 -22.87 4.22 -19.86
C GLN A 316 -21.37 4.04 -20.13
N PRO A 317 -20.55 5.10 -20.05
CA PRO A 317 -19.12 4.95 -20.22
C PRO A 317 -18.62 3.99 -19.13
N HIS A 318 -18.10 2.83 -19.55
CA HIS A 318 -17.44 1.91 -18.64
C HIS A 318 -16.26 2.62 -17.98
N GLU A 319 -16.19 2.56 -16.66
CA GLU A 319 -15.07 3.12 -15.91
C GLU A 319 -13.77 2.43 -16.33
N THR A 320 -12.70 3.22 -16.45
CA THR A 320 -11.37 2.71 -16.82
C THR A 320 -10.45 2.77 -15.62
N PHE A 321 -9.77 1.67 -15.36
CA PHE A 321 -8.85 1.51 -14.24
C PHE A 321 -7.40 1.51 -14.72
N ARG A 322 -6.47 1.94 -13.86
CA ARG A 322 -5.05 2.14 -14.16
C ARG A 322 -4.21 1.17 -13.35
N LEU A 323 -3.12 0.65 -13.92
CA LEU A 323 -2.19 -0.19 -13.15
C LEU A 323 -1.51 0.67 -12.07
N TRP A 324 -1.62 0.24 -10.82
CA TRP A 324 -1.17 0.95 -9.64
C TRP A 324 -0.44 -0.01 -8.70
N GLY A 325 0.74 0.37 -8.22
CA GLY A 325 1.50 -0.35 -7.20
C GLY A 325 1.46 0.41 -5.89
N ASP A 326 0.87 -0.16 -4.84
CA ASP A 326 0.80 0.51 -3.53
C ASP A 326 2.20 0.78 -2.96
N ASP A 327 3.19 -0.08 -3.25
CA ASP A 327 4.58 0.04 -2.82
C ASP A 327 5.53 0.55 -3.94
N LEU A 328 5.00 1.22 -4.99
CA LEU A 328 5.88 1.83 -5.99
C LEU A 328 6.49 3.14 -5.47
N ARG A 329 7.71 3.03 -4.92
CA ARG A 329 8.46 4.13 -4.28
C ARG A 329 9.95 4.13 -4.67
N PRO A 330 10.68 5.22 -4.41
CA PRO A 330 12.09 5.37 -4.81
C PRO A 330 13.02 4.22 -4.38
N GLU A 331 12.74 3.58 -3.25
CA GLU A 331 13.51 2.45 -2.69
C GLU A 331 13.44 1.21 -3.59
N ASN A 332 12.39 1.10 -4.42
CA ASN A 332 12.14 -0.03 -5.32
C ASN A 332 12.65 0.21 -6.75
N VAL A 333 13.32 1.34 -7.00
CA VAL A 333 13.87 1.70 -8.31
C VAL A 333 15.40 1.72 -8.26
N LEU A 334 16.02 0.85 -9.05
CA LEU A 334 17.45 0.56 -9.04
C LEU A 334 18.21 1.44 -10.02
N LEU A 335 19.35 1.98 -9.58
CA LEU A 335 20.24 2.86 -10.34
C LEU A 335 21.60 2.23 -10.62
N ASP A 336 22.15 2.48 -11.80
CA ASP A 336 23.56 2.23 -12.09
C ASP A 336 24.48 3.31 -11.48
N GLU A 337 25.79 3.19 -11.68
CA GLU A 337 26.79 4.17 -11.25
C GLU A 337 26.65 5.56 -11.88
N ASN A 338 25.84 5.71 -12.93
CA ASN A 338 25.57 6.97 -13.61
C ASN A 338 24.22 7.57 -13.22
N GLY A 339 23.54 6.99 -12.22
CA GLY A 339 22.23 7.43 -11.76
C GLY A 339 21.10 7.12 -12.75
N VAL A 340 21.30 6.19 -13.69
CA VAL A 340 20.28 5.78 -14.66
C VAL A 340 19.49 4.59 -14.13
N VAL A 341 18.16 4.61 -14.29
CA VAL A 341 17.30 3.49 -13.91
C VAL A 341 17.63 2.25 -14.74
N VAL A 342 18.00 1.18 -14.05
CA VAL A 342 18.31 -0.14 -14.63
C VAL A 342 17.33 -1.24 -14.20
N GLY A 343 16.46 -0.96 -13.24
CA GLY A 343 15.45 -1.92 -12.78
C GLY A 343 14.39 -1.30 -11.90
N VAL A 344 13.18 -1.83 -11.95
CA VAL A 344 12.11 -1.62 -10.98
C VAL A 344 11.75 -2.98 -10.40
N VAL A 345 11.81 -3.09 -9.08
CA VAL A 345 11.58 -4.33 -8.33
C VAL A 345 10.36 -4.19 -7.41
N ASP A 346 10.06 -5.24 -6.67
CA ASP A 346 8.97 -5.28 -5.69
C ASP A 346 7.58 -4.95 -6.26
N TRP A 347 7.20 -5.67 -7.31
CA TRP A 347 5.88 -5.57 -7.95
C TRP A 347 4.75 -6.25 -7.15
N GLU A 348 4.99 -6.55 -5.87
CA GLU A 348 3.93 -6.95 -4.96
C GLU A 348 2.94 -5.80 -4.74
N TYR A 349 1.73 -6.14 -4.31
CA TYR A 349 0.65 -5.16 -4.09
C TYR A 349 0.31 -4.29 -5.30
N THR A 350 0.56 -4.79 -6.52
CA THR A 350 0.18 -4.13 -7.77
C THR A 350 -1.14 -4.70 -8.33
N TYR A 351 -2.04 -3.81 -8.72
CA TYR A 351 -3.37 -4.13 -9.23
C TYR A 351 -3.90 -3.00 -10.12
N PHE A 352 -4.93 -3.25 -10.91
CA PHE A 352 -5.67 -2.17 -11.55
C PHE A 352 -6.56 -1.50 -10.51
N ALA A 353 -6.41 -0.19 -10.35
CA ALA A 353 -7.10 0.64 -9.36
C ALA A 353 -7.89 1.77 -10.03
N PRO A 354 -8.82 2.43 -9.32
CA PRO A 354 -9.47 3.66 -9.78
C PRO A 354 -8.44 4.69 -10.26
N GLU A 355 -8.72 5.35 -11.39
CA GLU A 355 -7.83 6.37 -11.97
C GLU A 355 -7.49 7.49 -10.98
N THR A 356 -8.36 7.74 -10.00
CA THR A 356 -8.13 8.69 -8.92
C THR A 356 -6.82 8.45 -8.16
N TYR A 357 -6.30 7.22 -8.12
CA TYR A 357 -5.01 6.92 -7.47
C TYR A 357 -3.85 7.43 -8.31
N SER A 358 -3.87 7.18 -9.62
CA SER A 358 -2.78 7.59 -10.51
C SER A 358 -2.73 9.08 -10.77
N VAL A 359 -3.84 9.82 -10.57
CA VAL A 359 -3.87 11.29 -10.69
C VAL A 359 -3.57 12.00 -9.36
N ASN A 360 -3.31 11.27 -8.28
CA ASN A 360 -2.69 11.84 -7.08
C ASN A 360 -1.19 11.97 -7.28
N THR A 361 -0.58 12.95 -6.61
CA THR A 361 0.87 12.98 -6.50
C THR A 361 1.35 11.75 -5.73
N PRO A 362 2.52 11.19 -6.07
CA PRO A 362 3.02 10.00 -5.38
C PRO A 362 3.04 10.18 -3.86
N TRP A 363 2.49 9.21 -3.14
CA TRP A 363 2.29 9.29 -1.69
C TRP A 363 3.61 9.38 -0.92
N TRP A 364 4.70 8.82 -1.45
CA TRP A 364 6.03 8.86 -0.83
C TRP A 364 6.62 10.27 -0.76
N LEU A 365 6.13 11.23 -1.56
CA LEU A 365 6.49 12.65 -1.43
C LEU A 365 6.01 13.26 -0.10
N LEU A 366 5.04 12.60 0.56
CA LEU A 366 4.44 13.06 1.81
C LEU A 366 5.11 12.42 3.02
N PHE A 367 5.91 11.36 2.83
CA PHE A 367 6.69 10.73 3.90
C PHE A 367 8.02 11.42 4.14
N GLU A 368 8.59 12.00 3.09
CA GLU A 368 9.78 12.83 3.20
C GLU A 368 9.49 14.01 4.14
N GLY A 369 10.11 13.99 5.33
CA GLY A 369 9.90 14.94 6.43
C GLY A 369 8.91 14.50 7.53
N MET A 370 8.19 13.37 7.41
CA MET A 370 7.40 12.83 8.53
C MET A 370 8.28 12.15 9.60
N GLU A 371 9.41 11.57 9.20
CA GLU A 371 10.36 10.92 10.12
C GLU A 371 11.04 11.93 11.08
N ASP A 372 11.20 13.18 10.66
CA ASP A 372 11.71 14.28 11.51
C ASP A 372 10.63 14.90 12.41
N SER A 373 9.36 14.49 12.27
CA SER A 373 8.22 15.07 13.01
C SER A 373 7.78 14.24 14.22
N THR A 374 8.39 13.08 14.47
CA THR A 374 8.34 12.48 15.80
C THR A 374 9.22 13.32 16.71
N ASP A 375 8.58 14.08 17.61
CA ASP A 375 9.23 15.00 18.54
C ASP A 375 10.56 14.42 19.06
N GLU A 376 11.64 15.20 18.94
CA GLU A 376 12.92 14.94 19.58
C GLU A 376 12.69 14.78 21.09
N ASP A 377 12.56 13.55 21.57
CA ASP A 377 12.63 13.27 22.99
C ASP A 377 14.09 13.48 23.45
N PRO A 378 14.31 14.26 24.52
CA PRO A 378 15.65 14.61 24.95
C PRO A 378 16.40 13.36 25.42
N GLU A 379 17.63 13.19 24.93
CA GLU A 379 18.48 12.04 25.25
C GLU A 379 18.49 11.71 26.76
N PRO A 380 18.40 10.42 27.14
CA PRO A 380 18.50 10.01 28.53
C PRO A 380 19.97 10.03 28.95
N GLY A 381 20.44 11.13 29.55
CA GLY A 381 21.68 11.08 30.29
C GLY A 381 22.44 12.38 30.47
N THR A 382 21.96 13.28 31.33
CA THR A 382 22.86 13.96 32.28
C THR A 382 22.19 14.12 33.63
N SER A 383 22.91 13.68 34.66
CA SER A 383 22.53 13.69 36.07
C SER A 383 22.12 15.08 36.57
N ASP A 384 21.08 15.10 37.42
CA ASP A 384 20.73 16.21 38.30
C ASP A 384 21.96 16.82 38.98
N GLN A 385 22.24 18.09 38.70
CA GLN A 385 22.50 19.15 39.68
C GLN A 385 22.79 20.47 38.97
N GLU A 386 22.23 21.56 39.50
CA GLU A 386 22.42 22.96 39.11
C GLU A 386 21.56 23.51 37.96
N LYS A 387 20.32 23.89 38.28
CA LYS A 387 19.89 25.31 38.26
C LYS A 387 18.47 25.44 38.82
N LEU A 388 18.42 25.49 40.16
CA LEU A 388 17.40 26.27 40.85
C LEU A 388 17.59 27.76 40.52
N SER A 389 16.47 28.50 40.52
CA SER A 389 16.32 29.95 40.31
C SER A 389 16.24 30.41 38.85
N HIS A 390 15.04 30.59 38.31
CA HIS A 390 14.31 31.87 38.39
C HIS A 390 12.99 31.77 37.60
N ASP A 391 11.96 32.36 38.20
CA ASP A 391 10.76 32.91 37.56
C ASP A 391 9.66 31.93 37.11
N ALA A 392 8.87 31.54 38.11
CA ALA A 392 7.44 31.31 37.91
C ALA A 392 6.77 32.66 37.64
N GLU A 393 6.39 32.93 36.39
CA GLU A 393 5.32 33.84 35.97
C GLU A 393 5.27 33.92 34.43
N ASN A 394 4.55 32.98 33.81
CA ASN A 394 3.77 33.20 32.58
C ASN A 394 3.05 31.91 32.21
N ALA A 395 1.88 31.69 32.82
CA ALA A 395 0.85 30.85 32.24
C ALA A 395 0.19 31.66 31.13
N GLY A 396 0.58 31.40 29.88
CA GLY A 396 0.00 32.00 28.69
C GLY A 396 0.21 31.06 27.51
N ASP A 397 -0.90 30.66 26.90
CA ASP A 397 -1.09 29.96 25.63
C ASP A 397 0.19 29.59 24.86
N LYS A 398 0.53 28.30 24.84
CA LYS A 398 1.26 27.70 23.73
C LYS A 398 0.28 26.86 22.92
N GLN A 399 -0.34 27.55 21.98
CA GLN A 399 -1.01 26.97 20.84
C GLN A 399 0.04 26.22 19.99
N SER A 400 -0.22 24.96 19.64
CA SER A 400 0.67 24.05 18.92
C SER A 400 0.77 24.34 17.41
N ASP A 401 0.56 25.58 16.98
CA ASP A 401 0.39 25.94 15.56
C ASP A 401 1.72 26.14 14.79
N GLY A 402 2.86 25.80 15.38
CA GLY A 402 4.19 26.15 14.82
C GLY A 402 4.79 25.17 13.81
N ASN A 403 4.43 23.88 13.83
CA ASN A 403 5.17 22.85 13.07
C ASN A 403 4.50 22.47 11.74
N ASN A 404 3.16 22.53 11.65
CA ASN A 404 2.43 22.12 10.45
C ASN A 404 2.69 23.02 9.23
N GLY A 405 3.00 24.31 9.44
CA GLY A 405 3.32 25.24 8.34
C GLY A 405 4.60 24.86 7.59
N SER A 406 5.66 24.49 8.32
CA SER A 406 6.96 24.12 7.74
C SER A 406 6.88 22.81 6.96
N LEU A 407 6.15 21.81 7.47
CA LEU A 407 6.00 20.51 6.81
C LEU A 407 5.15 20.62 5.54
N GLN A 408 4.07 21.40 5.57
CA GLN A 408 3.23 21.63 4.40
C GLN A 408 3.98 22.37 3.28
N GLU A 409 4.79 23.37 3.61
CA GLU A 409 5.66 24.07 2.66
C GLU A 409 6.69 23.13 2.04
N HIS A 410 7.25 22.22 2.83
CA HIS A 410 8.18 21.19 2.34
C HIS A 410 7.51 20.27 1.31
N TRP A 411 6.34 19.70 1.62
CA TRP A 411 5.59 18.86 0.68
C TRP A 411 5.21 19.61 -0.59
N ASP A 412 4.82 20.88 -0.48
CA ASP A 412 4.49 21.70 -1.65
C ASP A 412 5.71 21.88 -2.58
N GLU A 413 6.94 21.98 -2.05
CA GLU A 413 8.16 22.03 -2.86
C GLU A 413 8.50 20.69 -3.50
N LEU A 414 8.38 19.58 -2.77
CA LEU A 414 8.60 18.24 -3.31
C LEU A 414 7.62 17.93 -4.45
N VAL A 415 6.33 18.19 -4.25
CA VAL A 415 5.30 18.05 -5.28
C VAL A 415 5.56 18.96 -6.46
N ARG A 416 5.93 20.23 -6.23
CA ARG A 416 6.26 21.17 -7.32
C ARG A 416 7.43 20.67 -8.16
N THR A 417 8.46 20.13 -7.52
CA THR A 417 9.63 19.54 -8.19
C THR A 417 9.25 18.30 -9.00
N TYR A 418 8.43 17.41 -8.44
CA TYR A 418 7.94 16.23 -9.14
C TYR A 418 7.08 16.61 -10.36
N LEU A 419 6.19 17.59 -10.23
CA LEU A 419 5.34 18.04 -11.33
C LEU A 419 6.15 18.66 -12.48
N ARG A 420 7.21 19.43 -12.20
CA ARG A 420 8.14 19.92 -13.24
C ARG A 420 8.84 18.76 -13.95
N ALA A 421 9.27 17.76 -13.19
CA ALA A 421 9.92 16.56 -13.72
C ALA A 421 8.95 15.74 -14.60
N LEU A 422 7.69 15.62 -14.20
CA LEU A 422 6.64 14.96 -14.95
C LEU A 422 6.31 15.69 -16.26
N GLU A 423 6.26 17.02 -16.25
CA GLU A 423 6.10 17.83 -17.47
C GLU A 423 7.25 17.57 -18.46
N LYS A 424 8.50 17.56 -18.00
CA LYS A 424 9.67 17.18 -18.82
C LYS A 424 9.56 15.76 -19.38
N ALA A 425 9.09 14.81 -18.58
CA ALA A 425 8.89 13.43 -19.02
C ALA A 425 7.80 13.34 -20.12
N GLU A 426 6.69 14.08 -19.98
CA GLU A 426 5.64 14.16 -21.00
C GLU A 426 6.14 14.81 -22.30
N GLU A 427 6.93 15.90 -22.22
CA GLU A 427 7.57 16.53 -23.38
C GLU A 427 8.54 15.58 -24.10
N LYS A 428 9.34 14.83 -23.33
CA LYS A 428 10.26 13.79 -23.86
C LYS A 428 9.49 12.69 -24.58
N LEU A 429 8.34 12.25 -24.06
CA LEU A 429 7.48 11.28 -24.73
C LEU A 429 6.87 11.85 -26.03
N GLN A 430 6.40 13.10 -26.02
CA GLN A 430 5.83 13.75 -27.20
C GLN A 430 6.86 13.96 -28.32
N SER A 431 8.07 14.39 -27.98
CA SER A 431 9.14 14.69 -28.95
C SER A 431 9.68 13.46 -29.69
N LYS A 432 9.58 12.26 -29.09
CA LYS A 432 10.10 11.02 -29.69
C LYS A 432 9.25 10.44 -30.82
N GLN A 433 8.09 11.02 -31.18
CA GLN A 433 7.12 10.46 -32.15
C GLN A 433 6.86 8.95 -31.96
N GLN A 434 7.13 8.39 -30.77
CA GLN A 434 6.75 7.03 -30.48
C GLN A 434 5.23 7.05 -30.45
N ALA A 435 4.61 6.53 -31.51
CA ALA A 435 3.26 6.03 -31.45
C ALA A 435 3.18 5.27 -30.12
N ARG A 436 2.35 5.76 -29.18
CA ARG A 436 2.16 5.06 -27.91
C ARG A 436 1.95 3.59 -28.30
N PRO A 437 2.66 2.61 -27.72
CA PRO A 437 2.06 1.30 -27.65
C PRO A 437 0.69 1.58 -27.02
N LEU A 438 -0.37 1.44 -27.81
CA LEU A 438 -1.74 1.58 -27.31
C LEU A 438 -1.75 0.72 -26.06
N GLY A 439 -1.87 1.35 -24.90
CA GLY A 439 -1.92 0.64 -23.65
C GLY A 439 -2.94 -0.45 -23.82
N LYS A 440 -2.51 -1.71 -23.68
CA LYS A 440 -3.37 -2.84 -23.98
C LYS A 440 -4.52 -2.76 -22.99
N TYR A 441 -5.71 -2.48 -23.51
CA TYR A 441 -6.92 -2.50 -22.72
C TYR A 441 -7.24 -3.97 -22.44
N LEU A 442 -7.19 -4.37 -21.17
CA LEU A 442 -7.58 -5.71 -20.77
C LEU A 442 -9.11 -5.75 -20.68
N CYS A 443 -9.75 -6.55 -21.55
CA CYS A 443 -11.18 -6.84 -21.49
C CYS A 443 -11.41 -8.16 -20.75
N SER A 444 -12.40 -8.18 -19.86
CA SER A 444 -12.89 -9.43 -19.25
C SER A 444 -13.85 -10.20 -20.18
N GLY A 445 -13.39 -10.68 -21.34
CA GLY A 445 -14.26 -11.50 -22.23
C GLY A 445 -13.60 -12.08 -23.48
N SER A 446 -14.12 -13.21 -23.96
CA SER A 446 -13.71 -13.89 -25.20
C SER A 446 -14.14 -13.17 -26.50
N SER A 447 -14.72 -11.98 -26.39
CA SER A 447 -15.09 -11.15 -27.52
C SER A 447 -13.94 -10.20 -27.87
N ASN A 448 -13.36 -10.39 -29.05
CA ASN A 448 -12.45 -9.46 -29.74
C ASN A 448 -13.14 -8.11 -30.10
N SER A 449 -14.01 -7.57 -29.26
CA SER A 449 -14.43 -6.18 -29.42
C SER A 449 -13.26 -5.32 -28.94
N GLN A 450 -12.45 -4.87 -29.89
CA GLN A 450 -11.56 -3.72 -29.69
C GLN A 450 -12.42 -2.58 -29.18
N ALA A 451 -12.43 -2.35 -27.87
CA ALA A 451 -12.93 -1.10 -27.32
C ALA A 451 -12.08 -0.01 -28.01
N VAL A 452 -12.74 0.85 -28.77
CA VAL A 452 -12.08 1.93 -29.51
C VAL A 452 -11.46 2.83 -28.46
N ALA A 453 -10.15 2.67 -28.24
CA ALA A 453 -9.38 3.56 -27.40
C ALA A 453 -9.67 4.98 -27.86
N ALA A 454 -10.22 5.80 -26.95
CA ALA A 454 -10.41 7.21 -27.23
C ALA A 454 -9.07 7.78 -27.74
N PRO A 455 -9.05 8.56 -28.83
CA PRO A 455 -7.82 9.11 -29.35
C PRO A 455 -7.12 9.91 -28.26
N ILE A 456 -5.94 9.42 -27.88
CA ILE A 456 -4.99 9.97 -26.90
C ILE A 456 -4.82 11.49 -26.99
N ALA A 457 -5.01 12.06 -28.19
CA ALA A 457 -4.94 13.50 -28.46
C ALA A 457 -5.99 14.35 -27.73
N ALA A 458 -6.96 13.76 -27.03
CA ALA A 458 -8.02 14.46 -26.30
C ALA A 458 -7.91 14.40 -24.76
N GLN A 459 -6.95 13.65 -24.19
CA GLN A 459 -6.78 13.55 -22.74
C GLN A 459 -5.82 14.63 -22.22
N LEU A 460 -6.16 15.25 -21.08
CA LEU A 460 -5.27 16.18 -20.40
C LEU A 460 -3.98 15.46 -19.97
N PRO A 461 -2.81 16.14 -19.99
CA PRO A 461 -1.57 15.59 -19.45
C PRO A 461 -1.74 15.18 -17.97
N LEU A 462 -1.06 14.10 -17.56
CA LEU A 462 -1.09 13.60 -16.19
C LEU A 462 -0.55 14.66 -15.22
N SER A 463 0.47 15.42 -15.63
CA SER A 463 0.97 16.58 -14.85
C SER A 463 -0.13 17.58 -14.52
N ARG A 464 -1.01 17.88 -15.49
CA ARG A 464 -2.12 18.82 -15.30
C ARG A 464 -3.19 18.24 -14.39
N LEU A 465 -3.50 16.95 -14.51
CA LEU A 465 -4.45 16.26 -13.63
C LEU A 465 -3.94 16.22 -12.18
N MET A 466 -2.68 15.82 -11.97
CA MET A 466 -2.03 15.81 -10.64
C MET A 466 -1.92 17.20 -10.04
N ARG A 467 -1.58 18.22 -10.84
CA ARG A 467 -1.51 19.61 -10.37
C ARG A 467 -2.88 20.12 -9.91
N TYR A 468 -3.94 19.84 -10.67
CA TYR A 468 -5.31 20.18 -10.27
C TYR A 468 -5.67 19.47 -8.97
N ARG A 469 -5.38 18.16 -8.88
CA ARG A 469 -5.64 17.36 -7.67
C ARG A 469 -4.93 17.91 -6.44
N TRP A 470 -3.66 18.33 -6.56
CA TRP A 470 -2.89 18.87 -5.43
C TRP A 470 -3.32 20.28 -5.01
N ASN A 471 -3.56 21.17 -5.98
CA ASN A 471 -3.81 22.60 -5.72
C ASN A 471 -5.27 22.92 -5.44
N GLU A 472 -6.19 22.32 -6.20
CA GLU A 472 -7.61 22.69 -6.24
C GLU A 472 -8.51 21.66 -5.55
N ASP A 473 -8.05 20.42 -5.42
CA ASP A 473 -8.87 19.30 -4.92
C ASP A 473 -8.15 18.42 -3.90
N ARG A 474 -7.45 19.07 -2.96
CA ARG A 474 -6.63 18.43 -1.92
C ARG A 474 -7.44 17.48 -1.03
N LYS A 475 -8.74 17.69 -0.87
CA LYS A 475 -9.62 16.77 -0.14
C LYS A 475 -9.76 15.41 -0.83
N GLU A 476 -9.86 15.39 -2.17
CA GLU A 476 -9.95 14.12 -2.91
C GLU A 476 -8.61 13.41 -2.95
N HIS A 477 -7.52 14.20 -3.02
CA HIS A 477 -6.18 13.69 -2.87
C HIS A 477 -6.04 12.95 -1.53
N ALA A 478 -6.37 13.63 -0.43
CA ALA A 478 -6.29 13.06 0.91
C ALA A 478 -7.18 11.83 1.05
N LEU A 479 -8.44 11.89 0.62
CA LEU A 479 -9.38 10.78 0.70
C LEU A 479 -8.87 9.52 0.01
N THR A 480 -8.40 9.63 -1.23
CA THR A 480 -7.99 8.46 -2.00
C THR A 480 -6.63 7.94 -1.58
N THR A 481 -5.72 8.81 -1.12
CA THR A 481 -4.46 8.41 -0.48
C THR A 481 -4.71 7.69 0.84
N SER A 482 -5.67 8.14 1.66
CA SER A 482 -6.05 7.44 2.90
C SER A 482 -6.64 6.06 2.67
N ILE A 483 -7.31 5.82 1.54
CA ILE A 483 -7.89 4.50 1.22
C ILE A 483 -6.83 3.56 0.65
N SER A 484 -5.90 4.05 -0.18
CA SER A 484 -4.79 3.24 -0.70
C SER A 484 -3.75 2.95 0.37
N GLN A 485 -3.40 3.94 1.18
CA GLN A 485 -2.44 3.88 2.28
C GLN A 485 -3.19 3.98 3.62
N GLY A 486 -3.86 2.89 4.02
CA GLY A 486 -4.76 2.86 5.20
C GLY A 486 -4.13 3.35 6.50
N PHE A 487 -2.83 3.16 6.67
CA PHE A 487 -2.08 3.62 7.85
C PHE A 487 -1.99 5.16 7.95
N LEU A 488 -2.27 5.90 6.88
CA LEU A 488 -2.39 7.37 6.88
C LEU A 488 -3.81 7.87 7.19
N LEU A 489 -4.81 6.99 7.29
CA LEU A 489 -6.22 7.37 7.33
C LEU A 489 -6.54 8.40 8.42
N ASP A 490 -6.13 8.13 9.67
CA ASP A 490 -6.51 8.98 10.80
C ASP A 490 -5.94 10.40 10.67
N LYS A 491 -4.64 10.52 10.38
CA LYS A 491 -3.95 11.81 10.21
C LYS A 491 -4.55 12.60 9.05
N PHE A 492 -4.62 12.00 7.88
CA PHE A 492 -5.10 12.69 6.68
C PHE A 492 -6.57 13.05 6.77
N PHE A 493 -7.38 12.24 7.47
CA PHE A 493 -8.77 12.56 7.68
C PHE A 493 -8.93 13.87 8.44
N TRP A 494 -8.27 14.01 9.59
CA TRP A 494 -8.41 15.21 10.42
C TRP A 494 -7.74 16.43 9.77
N ASP A 495 -6.59 16.25 9.13
CA ASP A 495 -5.83 17.37 8.56
C ASP A 495 -6.45 17.92 7.27
N TYR A 496 -7.07 17.07 6.44
CA TYR A 496 -7.45 17.46 5.06
C TYR A 496 -8.88 17.09 4.64
N ILE A 497 -9.49 16.08 5.24
CA ILE A 497 -10.82 15.61 4.83
C ILE A 497 -11.92 16.28 5.66
N ASP A 498 -11.81 16.25 6.99
CA ASP A 498 -12.87 16.62 7.92
C ASP A 498 -13.47 18.02 7.64
N GLU A 499 -12.68 19.08 7.81
CA GLU A 499 -13.19 20.44 7.64
C GLU A 499 -13.61 20.75 6.20
N SER A 500 -13.04 20.06 5.21
CA SER A 500 -13.38 20.24 3.80
C SER A 500 -14.80 19.77 3.44
N TYR A 501 -15.33 18.80 4.21
CA TYR A 501 -16.68 18.26 4.02
C TYR A 501 -17.71 18.90 4.95
N TRP A 502 -17.31 19.28 6.17
CA TRP A 502 -18.25 19.69 7.22
C TRP A 502 -17.96 21.06 7.85
N GLY A 503 -17.02 21.84 7.31
CA GLY A 503 -16.65 23.16 7.80
C GLY A 503 -15.81 23.11 9.08
N HIS A 504 -15.45 24.27 9.63
CA HIS A 504 -14.52 24.36 10.77
C HIS A 504 -14.96 23.52 11.99
N ASN A 505 -14.02 22.79 12.60
CA ASN A 505 -14.22 21.97 13.79
C ASN A 505 -13.61 22.66 15.02
N SER A 506 -14.31 23.65 15.57
CA SER A 506 -13.81 24.44 16.70
C SER A 506 -13.57 23.64 17.99
N MET A 507 -14.20 22.46 18.14
CA MET A 507 -13.99 21.58 19.29
C MET A 507 -12.78 20.67 19.12
N GLY A 508 -12.32 20.46 17.88
CA GLY A 508 -11.33 19.44 17.54
C GLY A 508 -11.90 18.01 17.66
N GLY A 509 -11.26 17.08 16.97
CA GLY A 509 -11.55 15.64 17.09
C GLY A 509 -13.02 15.25 16.86
N HIS A 510 -13.40 14.12 17.45
CA HIS A 510 -14.70 13.50 17.28
C HIS A 510 -15.85 14.31 17.89
N GLU A 511 -15.60 15.05 18.97
CA GLU A 511 -16.62 15.81 19.71
C GLU A 511 -17.38 16.75 18.78
N GLY A 512 -16.66 17.44 17.88
CA GLY A 512 -17.22 18.36 16.88
C GLY A 512 -18.11 17.71 15.82
N ARG A 513 -18.07 16.39 15.72
CA ARG A 513 -18.70 15.63 14.62
C ARG A 513 -19.77 14.63 15.09
N LEU A 514 -20.00 14.50 16.40
CA LEU A 514 -21.00 13.57 16.95
C LEU A 514 -22.42 13.80 16.42
N GLU A 515 -22.78 15.04 16.13
CA GLU A 515 -24.10 15.38 15.59
C GLU A 515 -24.31 14.90 14.15
N LEU A 516 -23.22 14.69 13.39
CA LEU A 516 -23.28 14.17 12.02
C LEU A 516 -23.63 12.68 11.97
N LEU A 517 -23.36 11.94 13.05
CA LEU A 517 -23.66 10.53 13.13
C LEU A 517 -25.16 10.29 13.30
N ASN A 518 -25.67 9.17 12.77
CA ASN A 518 -27.02 8.73 13.12
C ASN A 518 -27.05 8.17 14.56
N ALA A 519 -28.25 8.07 15.15
CA ALA A 519 -28.38 7.59 16.53
C ALA A 519 -27.83 6.18 16.75
N PRO A 520 -28.09 5.18 15.87
CA PRO A 520 -27.46 3.86 15.96
C PRO A 520 -25.92 3.87 15.99
N SER A 521 -25.28 4.67 15.14
CA SER A 521 -23.82 4.82 15.11
C SER A 521 -23.28 5.46 16.39
N ARG A 522 -23.96 6.47 16.95
CA ARG A 522 -23.57 7.06 18.24
C ARG A 522 -23.64 6.05 19.38
N MET A 523 -24.69 5.23 19.41
CA MET A 523 -24.85 4.20 20.44
C MET A 523 -23.78 3.10 20.34
N LEU A 524 -23.31 2.81 19.13
CA LEU A 524 -22.28 1.80 18.89
C LEU A 524 -20.87 2.28 19.28
N MET A 525 -20.63 3.59 19.30
CA MET A 525 -19.31 4.15 19.63
C MET A 525 -18.79 3.69 21.00
N ASP A 526 -19.61 3.75 22.06
CA ASP A 526 -19.17 3.32 23.39
C ASP A 526 -19.00 1.79 23.48
N TRP A 527 -19.66 1.02 22.61
CA TRP A 527 -19.47 -0.43 22.54
C TRP A 527 -18.06 -0.80 22.06
N PHE A 528 -17.50 -0.05 21.09
CA PHE A 528 -16.12 -0.22 20.63
C PHE A 528 -15.09 -0.03 21.76
N ILE A 529 -15.44 0.73 22.80
CA ILE A 529 -14.58 1.02 23.95
C ILE A 529 -14.74 -0.03 25.05
N TYR A 530 -15.98 -0.34 25.43
CA TYR A 530 -16.25 -1.04 26.70
C TYR A 530 -16.62 -2.52 26.56
N ARG A 531 -17.01 -2.98 25.37
CA ARG A 531 -17.60 -4.33 25.19
C ARG A 531 -17.06 -5.12 24.01
N ARG A 532 -16.20 -4.49 23.21
CA ARG A 532 -15.66 -5.06 21.97
C ARG A 532 -14.99 -6.42 22.18
N VAL A 533 -14.05 -6.54 23.12
CA VAL A 533 -13.22 -7.76 23.28
C VAL A 533 -14.03 -8.98 23.73
N GLU A 534 -14.85 -8.86 24.78
CA GLU A 534 -15.66 -9.97 25.30
C GLU A 534 -16.70 -10.43 24.28
N GLU A 535 -17.35 -9.49 23.59
CA GLU A 535 -18.36 -9.83 22.59
C GLU A 535 -17.71 -10.42 21.34
N MET A 536 -16.60 -9.90 20.82
CA MET A 536 -15.96 -10.45 19.62
C MET A 536 -15.68 -11.96 19.67
N GLN A 537 -15.29 -12.49 20.84
CA GLN A 537 -14.99 -13.92 21.01
C GLN A 537 -16.22 -14.83 20.88
N ALA A 538 -17.44 -14.28 21.04
CA ALA A 538 -18.68 -15.02 20.99
C ALA A 538 -19.28 -15.13 19.58
N TRP A 539 -18.67 -14.48 18.57
CA TRP A 539 -19.23 -14.34 17.24
C TRP A 539 -18.35 -14.95 16.15
N ASP A 540 -19.00 -15.40 15.08
CA ASP A 540 -18.31 -15.53 13.79
C ASP A 540 -17.85 -14.12 13.33
N PRO A 541 -16.55 -13.92 13.00
CA PRO A 541 -16.01 -12.60 12.67
C PRO A 541 -16.74 -11.87 11.55
N LYS A 542 -17.17 -12.60 10.51
CA LYS A 542 -17.87 -12.00 9.37
C LYS A 542 -19.27 -11.55 9.79
N THR A 543 -19.98 -12.41 10.51
CA THR A 543 -21.30 -12.09 11.08
C THR A 543 -21.24 -10.87 11.99
N LEU A 544 -20.20 -10.74 12.82
CA LEU A 544 -20.03 -9.58 13.70
C LEU A 544 -19.85 -8.29 12.91
N LEU A 545 -18.96 -8.28 11.91
CA LEU A 545 -18.78 -7.10 11.06
C LEU A 545 -20.09 -6.73 10.36
N ASP A 546 -20.80 -7.71 9.81
CA ASP A 546 -22.06 -7.46 9.10
C ASP A 546 -23.10 -6.80 10.02
N GLN A 547 -23.21 -7.22 11.28
CA GLN A 547 -24.09 -6.56 12.25
C GLN A 547 -23.65 -5.16 12.64
N VAL A 548 -22.34 -4.95 12.84
CA VAL A 548 -21.77 -3.62 13.09
C VAL A 548 -22.13 -2.69 11.93
N LEU A 549 -21.92 -3.13 10.68
CA LEU A 549 -22.24 -2.35 9.50
C LEU A 549 -23.75 -2.10 9.36
N GLU A 550 -24.61 -3.10 9.62
CA GLU A 550 -26.07 -2.93 9.61
C GLU A 550 -26.55 -1.92 10.66
N GLN A 551 -25.97 -1.94 11.86
CA GLN A 551 -26.29 -0.97 12.89
C GLN A 551 -25.81 0.44 12.50
N MET A 552 -24.58 0.57 12.00
CA MET A 552 -24.08 1.85 11.47
C MET A 552 -24.95 2.40 10.32
N ASP A 553 -25.56 1.50 9.54
CA ASP A 553 -26.50 1.85 8.46
C ASP A 553 -27.89 2.24 8.98
N GLY A 554 -28.14 2.10 10.28
CA GLY A 554 -29.45 2.31 10.90
C GLY A 554 -30.48 1.23 10.56
N LYS A 555 -30.05 0.07 10.06
CA LYS A 555 -30.91 -1.08 9.75
C LYS A 555 -31.20 -1.94 10.99
N SER A 556 -30.35 -1.86 12.00
CA SER A 556 -30.55 -2.44 13.34
C SER A 556 -30.26 -1.39 14.42
N SER A 557 -30.82 -1.58 15.61
CA SER A 557 -30.57 -0.73 16.78
C SER A 557 -29.78 -1.44 17.89
N VAL A 558 -29.49 -2.74 17.73
CA VAL A 558 -28.85 -3.56 18.77
C VAL A 558 -27.93 -4.61 18.14
N LEU A 559 -26.70 -4.73 18.64
CA LEU A 559 -25.89 -5.93 18.52
C LEU A 559 -26.57 -7.04 19.34
N VAL A 560 -27.34 -7.89 18.68
CA VAL A 560 -28.11 -8.94 19.36
C VAL A 560 -27.20 -10.13 19.62
N VAL A 561 -26.65 -10.24 20.84
CA VAL A 561 -25.92 -11.45 21.25
C VAL A 561 -26.86 -12.66 21.22
N TYR A 562 -26.83 -13.41 20.12
CA TYR A 562 -27.44 -14.73 20.06
C TYR A 562 -26.54 -15.68 20.85
N ASN A 563 -26.83 -15.80 22.13
CA ASN A 563 -26.23 -16.82 22.98
C ASN A 563 -26.76 -18.19 22.49
N ASN A 564 -26.04 -18.85 21.57
CA ASN A 564 -26.37 -20.21 21.13
C ASN A 564 -26.03 -21.28 22.21
N SER A 565 -25.70 -20.84 23.42
CA SER A 565 -25.38 -21.67 24.58
C SER A 565 -26.24 -21.28 25.79
N ARG A 566 -27.57 -21.45 25.68
CA ARG A 566 -28.45 -21.64 26.83
C ARG A 566 -29.53 -22.69 26.56
#